data_AF-A0A059UDB8-F1
#
_entry.id   AF-A0A059UDB8-F1
#
_cell.length_a   1.000
_cell.length_b   1.000
_cell.length_c   1.000
_cell.angle_alpha   90.00
_cell.angle_beta   90.00
_cell.angle_gamma   90.00
#
_symmetry.space_group_name_H-M   'P 1'
#
loop_
_entity.id
_entity.type
_entity.pdbx_description
1 polymer ?
#
loop_
_entity_poly.entity_id
_entity_poly.type
_entity_poly.pdbx_seq_one_letter_code
_entity_poly.pdbx_strand_id
1 'polypeptide(L)'
;RDTFFEPGLADFAVNYETNVSAKLQNNGHSIQATFLTGKSNISGGGLPSRFRAAQMHFHWGSENFRGSEHQVDKRSFPMELHIVHYNAEKYPNASVALDKD
;
A
#
# COMPACT_ATOMS: atom_id res chain seq x y z
N ARG A 1 10.27 -9.47 21.50
CA ARG A 1 8.90 -8.96 21.27
C ARG A 1 9.14 -7.54 20.83
N ASP A 2 9.12 -7.32 19.52
CA ASP A 2 9.93 -6.24 18.91
C ASP A 2 9.07 -5.01 18.58
N THR A 3 7.89 -4.92 19.20
CA THR A 3 7.01 -3.77 19.11
C THR A 3 7.17 -2.89 20.34
N PHE A 4 7.42 -1.60 20.11
CA PHE A 4 7.47 -0.58 21.15
C PHE A 4 6.47 0.53 20.81
N PHE A 5 5.91 1.16 21.84
CA PHE A 5 4.98 2.27 21.67
C PHE A 5 5.77 3.57 21.44
N GLU A 6 5.48 4.28 20.35
CA GLU A 6 6.05 5.58 20.03
C GLU A 6 4.95 6.66 20.04
N PRO A 7 4.80 7.43 21.13
CA PRO A 7 3.77 8.46 21.23
C PRO A 7 4.04 9.68 20.33
N GLY A 8 5.26 9.86 19.82
CA GLY A 8 5.62 10.97 18.95
C GLY A 8 5.15 10.84 17.50
N LEU A 9 4.59 9.69 17.10
CA LEU A 9 4.02 9.55 15.77
C LEU A 9 2.76 10.41 15.62
N ALA A 10 2.79 11.32 14.64
CA ALA A 10 1.59 12.05 14.24
C ALA A 10 0.53 11.09 13.69
N ASP A 11 -0.74 11.51 13.74
CA ASP A 11 -1.85 10.74 13.18
C ASP A 11 -1.59 10.34 11.73
N PHE A 12 -1.86 9.08 11.40
CA PHE A 12 -1.78 8.60 10.03
C PHE A 12 -3.02 9.04 9.25
N ALA A 13 -2.83 9.91 8.28
CA ALA A 13 -3.89 10.48 7.47
C ALA A 13 -4.03 9.73 6.15
N VAL A 14 -5.22 9.19 5.90
CA VAL A 14 -5.60 8.56 4.62
C VAL A 14 -6.61 9.45 3.92
N ASN A 15 -6.23 10.00 2.77
CA ASN A 15 -7.09 10.84 1.95
C ASN A 15 -7.20 10.23 0.56
N TYR A 16 -8.15 9.31 0.42
CA TYR A 16 -8.45 8.67 -0.85
C TYR A 16 -9.70 9.27 -1.47
N GLU A 17 -9.60 9.56 -2.76
CA GLU A 17 -10.75 10.01 -3.55
C GLU A 17 -11.74 8.86 -3.72
N THR A 18 -13.03 9.17 -3.61
CA THR A 18 -14.11 8.18 -3.72
C THR A 18 -14.31 7.69 -5.16
N ASN A 19 -13.84 8.45 -6.16
CA ASN A 19 -13.97 8.14 -7.57
C ASN A 19 -12.60 8.25 -8.25
N VAL A 20 -12.05 7.10 -8.65
CA VAL A 20 -10.82 7.01 -9.43
C VAL A 20 -11.00 6.01 -10.57
N SER A 21 -10.35 6.27 -11.70
CA SER A 21 -10.20 5.29 -12.78
C SER A 21 -8.97 4.44 -12.50
N ALA A 22 -9.10 3.12 -12.68
CA ALA A 22 -8.01 2.18 -12.55
C ALA A 22 -8.03 1.17 -13.70
N LYS A 23 -6.83 0.73 -14.12
CA LYS A 23 -6.68 -0.43 -14.99
C LYS A 23 -6.56 -1.67 -14.12
N LEU A 24 -7.52 -2.59 -14.22
CA LEU A 24 -7.44 -3.91 -13.61
C LEU A 24 -6.71 -4.88 -14.54
N GLN A 25 -5.81 -5.67 -13.96
CA GLN A 25 -5.04 -6.66 -14.68
C GLN A 25 -4.77 -7.88 -13.79
N ASN A 26 -4.94 -9.08 -14.34
CA ASN A 26 -4.26 -10.28 -13.84
C ASN A 26 -2.86 -10.29 -14.46
N ASN A 27 -1.82 -10.18 -13.63
CA ASN A 27 -0.43 -10.13 -14.09
C ASN A 27 0.30 -11.48 -13.98
N GLY A 28 -0.42 -12.57 -13.72
CA GLY A 28 0.13 -13.91 -13.49
C GLY A 28 0.53 -14.19 -12.04
N HIS A 29 0.54 -13.17 -11.17
CA HIS A 29 0.90 -13.27 -9.75
C HIS A 29 -0.21 -12.79 -8.82
N SER A 30 -0.93 -11.73 -9.20
CA SER A 30 -2.06 -11.16 -8.45
C SER A 30 -3.07 -10.54 -9.42
N ILE A 31 -4.23 -10.16 -8.88
CA ILE A 31 -5.07 -9.11 -9.46
C ILE A 31 -4.53 -7.77 -8.97
N GLN A 32 -4.18 -6.89 -9.91
CA GLN A 32 -3.67 -5.55 -9.63
C GLN A 32 -4.59 -4.50 -10.24
N ALA A 33 -4.90 -3.46 -9.47
CA ALA A 33 -5.55 -2.25 -9.95
C ALA A 33 -4.54 -1.10 -9.97
N THR A 34 -4.11 -0.67 -11.15
CA THR A 34 -3.22 0.49 -11.32
C THR A 34 -4.06 1.76 -11.47
N PHE A 35 -3.89 2.72 -10.57
CA PHE A 35 -4.65 3.97 -10.61
C PHE A 35 -4.18 4.85 -11.78
N LEU A 36 -5.12 5.29 -12.61
CA LEU A 36 -4.87 6.14 -13.79
C LEU A 36 -5.21 7.60 -13.53
N THR A 37 -6.10 7.85 -12.58
CA THR A 37 -6.53 9.18 -12.16
C THR A 37 -6.53 9.27 -10.65
N GLY A 38 -6.77 10.49 -10.16
CA GLY A 38 -6.78 10.77 -8.73
C GLY A 38 -5.40 11.09 -8.20
N LYS A 39 -5.42 11.68 -7.02
CA LYS A 39 -4.33 12.13 -6.19
C LYS A 39 -4.57 11.64 -4.76
N SER A 40 -5.14 10.45 -4.61
CA SER A 40 -5.25 9.73 -3.34
C SER A 40 -3.89 9.63 -2.68
N ASN A 41 -3.75 10.13 -1.44
CA ASN A 41 -2.47 10.13 -0.73
C ASN A 41 -2.61 9.66 0.71
N ILE A 42 -1.47 9.24 1.25
CA ILE A 42 -1.24 9.05 2.68
C ILE A 42 -0.16 10.03 3.18
N SER A 43 -0.23 10.35 4.47
CA SER A 43 0.76 11.20 5.17
C SER A 43 0.66 11.01 6.69
N GLY A 44 1.55 11.64 7.45
CA GLY A 44 1.61 11.43 8.90
C GLY A 44 2.17 10.05 9.26
N GLY A 45 1.93 9.55 10.47
CA GLY A 45 2.41 8.23 10.91
C GLY A 45 3.92 8.00 10.83
N GLY A 46 4.71 9.08 10.79
CA GLY A 46 6.18 9.04 10.62
C GLY A 46 6.67 9.18 9.17
N LEU A 47 5.78 9.35 8.19
CA LEU A 47 6.17 9.59 6.79
C LEU A 47 6.77 11.00 6.61
N PRO A 48 7.86 11.14 5.84
CA PRO A 48 8.56 12.42 5.66
C PRO A 48 7.84 13.39 4.72
N SER A 49 6.86 12.93 3.95
CA SER A 49 6.12 13.71 2.96
C SER A 49 4.79 13.04 2.63
N ARG A 50 4.07 13.58 1.64
CA ARG A 50 2.88 12.92 1.06
C ARG A 50 3.27 11.85 0.05
N PHE A 51 2.63 10.70 0.18
CA PHE A 51 2.83 9.57 -0.72
C PHE A 51 1.55 9.29 -1.49
N ARG A 52 1.63 9.26 -2.82
CA ARG A 52 0.48 9.08 -3.71
C ARG A 52 0.30 7.61 -4.04
N ALA A 53 -0.95 7.14 -4.00
CA ALA A 53 -1.30 5.78 -4.38
C ALA A 53 -1.02 5.56 -5.88
N ALA A 54 -0.31 4.48 -6.20
CA ALA A 54 0.01 4.08 -7.58
C ALA A 54 -0.79 2.86 -8.01
N GLN A 55 -0.91 1.87 -7.13
CA GLN A 55 -1.65 0.64 -7.38
C GLN A 55 -2.13 0.02 -6.08
N MET A 56 -3.02 -0.95 -6.21
CA MET A 56 -3.29 -1.91 -5.14
C MET A 56 -3.34 -3.33 -5.69
N HIS A 57 -3.03 -4.32 -4.86
CA HIS A 57 -3.05 -5.75 -5.20
C HIS A 57 -3.24 -6.61 -3.95
N PHE A 58 -3.53 -7.90 -4.15
CA PHE A 58 -3.87 -8.83 -3.08
C PHE A 58 -2.92 -10.02 -3.05
N HIS A 59 -2.69 -10.56 -1.86
CA HIS A 59 -2.05 -11.84 -1.64
C HIS A 59 -3.05 -12.75 -0.96
N TRP A 60 -3.24 -13.98 -1.45
CA TRP A 60 -4.19 -14.93 -0.88
C TRP A 60 -3.64 -16.37 -0.98
N GLY A 61 -4.15 -17.25 -0.12
CA GLY A 61 -3.76 -18.66 -0.08
C GLY A 61 -4.80 -19.56 -0.74
N SER A 62 -4.44 -20.84 -0.87
CA SER A 62 -5.36 -21.89 -1.34
C SER A 62 -6.41 -22.30 -0.31
N GLU A 63 -6.27 -21.85 0.95
CA GLU A 63 -7.08 -22.28 2.09
C GLU A 63 -7.46 -21.08 2.96
N ASN A 64 -8.64 -21.13 3.57
CA ASN A 64 -9.23 -19.99 4.30
C ASN A 64 -8.50 -19.58 5.59
N PHE A 65 -7.40 -20.22 5.97
CA PHE A 65 -6.64 -19.90 7.18
C PHE A 65 -5.21 -19.42 6.91
N ARG A 66 -4.83 -19.26 5.64
CA ARG A 66 -3.50 -18.79 5.22
C ARG A 66 -3.60 -17.96 3.93
N GLY A 67 -2.64 -17.07 3.69
CA GLY A 67 -2.60 -16.27 2.47
C GLY A 67 -1.98 -14.89 2.62
N SER A 68 -2.05 -14.30 3.82
CA SER A 68 -1.30 -13.09 4.14
C SER A 68 0.20 -13.35 4.10
N GLU A 69 0.97 -12.36 3.67
CA GLU A 69 2.43 -12.40 3.70
C GLU A 69 2.92 -12.13 5.12
N HIS A 70 2.36 -11.11 5.78
CA HIS A 70 2.64 -10.80 7.18
C HIS A 70 1.86 -11.72 8.13
N GLN A 71 2.39 -11.84 9.35
CA GLN A 71 1.79 -12.57 10.45
C GLN A 71 1.76 -11.72 11.71
N VAL A 72 0.72 -11.88 12.52
CA VAL A 72 0.63 -11.27 13.86
C VAL A 72 0.69 -12.39 14.89
N ASP A 73 1.68 -12.36 15.78
CA ASP A 73 1.92 -13.41 16.77
C ASP A 73 1.93 -14.83 16.13
N LYS A 74 2.61 -14.97 14.98
CA LYS A 74 2.73 -16.19 14.15
C LYS A 74 1.42 -16.67 13.50
N ARG A 75 0.36 -15.86 13.53
CA ARG A 75 -0.90 -16.17 12.86
C ARG A 75 -0.98 -15.47 11.49
N SER A 76 -1.21 -16.25 10.45
CA SER A 76 -1.59 -15.76 9.12
C SER A 76 -3.08 -15.46 9.02
N PHE A 77 -3.43 -14.62 8.05
CA PHE A 77 -4.80 -14.30 7.64
C PHE A 77 -5.08 -14.86 6.24
N PRO A 78 -6.35 -14.98 5.83
CA PRO A 78 -6.71 -15.58 4.54
C PRO A 78 -6.21 -14.79 3.32
N MET A 79 -6.08 -13.46 3.48
CA MET A 79 -5.71 -12.55 2.42
C MET A 79 -5.08 -11.28 3.01
N GLU A 80 -4.21 -10.64 2.24
CA GLU A 80 -3.60 -9.35 2.55
C GLU A 80 -3.74 -8.40 1.35
N LEU A 81 -4.07 -7.14 1.61
CA LEU A 81 -4.17 -6.08 0.61
C LEU A 81 -2.95 -5.16 0.75
N HIS A 82 -2.24 -4.95 -0.35
CA HIS A 82 -1.21 -3.92 -0.44
C HIS A 82 -1.72 -2.76 -1.27
N ILE A 83 -1.62 -1.54 -0.72
CA ILE A 83 -1.82 -0.30 -1.47
C ILE A 83 -0.46 0.38 -1.58
N VAL A 84 0.12 0.34 -2.77
CA VAL A 84 1.47 0.84 -3.00
C VAL A 84 1.43 2.33 -3.30
N HIS A 85 2.28 3.08 -2.59
CA HIS A 85 2.40 4.52 -2.76
C HIS A 85 3.84 4.91 -3.12
N TYR A 86 4.01 6.07 -3.74
CA TYR A 86 5.32 6.66 -4.01
C TYR A 86 5.38 8.10 -3.48
N ASN A 87 6.59 8.57 -3.15
CA ASN A 87 6.80 9.94 -2.69
C ASN A 87 6.58 10.94 -3.84
N ALA A 88 5.36 11.44 -3.96
CA ALA A 88 4.93 12.31 -5.06
C ALA A 88 5.45 13.75 -4.94
N GLU A 89 6.02 14.11 -3.78
CA GLU A 89 6.70 15.39 -3.62
C GLU A 89 8.13 15.34 -4.17
N LYS A 90 8.76 14.15 -4.15
CA LYS A 90 10.14 13.96 -4.63
C LYS A 90 10.21 13.44 -6.06
N TYR A 91 9.26 12.63 -6.49
CA TYR A 91 9.32 11.93 -7.78
C TYR A 91 8.05 12.17 -8.61
N PRO A 92 8.19 12.31 -9.94
CA PRO A 92 7.07 12.60 -10.83
C PRO A 92 6.09 11.44 -11.00
N ASN A 93 6.54 10.19 -10.80
CA ASN A 93 5.73 8.99 -10.89
C ASN A 93 6.38 7.82 -10.14
N ALA A 94 5.63 6.73 -9.98
CA ALA A 94 6.08 5.54 -9.27
C ALA A 94 7.27 4.82 -9.94
N SER A 95 7.36 4.85 -11.28
CA SER A 95 8.49 4.24 -11.99
C SER A 95 9.81 4.93 -11.64
N VAL A 96 9.83 6.26 -11.65
CA VAL A 96 11.03 7.04 -11.27
C VAL A 96 11.36 6.86 -9.78
N ALA A 97 10.35 6.67 -8.92
CA ALA A 97 10.57 6.42 -7.51
C ALA A 97 11.18 5.04 -7.23
N LEU A 98 10.82 4.02 -8.02
CA LEU A 98 11.32 2.65 -7.89
C LEU A 98 12.82 2.56 -8.23
N ASP A 99 13.29 3.34 -9.20
CA ASP A 99 14.69 3.35 -9.64
C ASP A 99 15.63 4.13 -8.68
N LYS A 100 15.23 4.35 -7.42
CA LYS A 100 15.90 5.23 -6.45
C LYS A 100 16.21 4.59 -5.09
N ASP A 101 16.29 3.26 -5.07
CA ASP A 101 16.92 2.52 -3.98
C ASP A 101 18.46 2.52 -4.10
#